data_AF-X6MII4-F1
#
_entry.id   AF-X6MII4-F1
#
_cell.length_a   1.000
_cell.length_b   1.000
_cell.length_c   1.000
_cell.angle_alpha   90.00
_cell.angle_beta   90.00
_cell.angle_gamma   90.00
#
_symmetry.space_group_name_H-M   'P 1'
#
loop_
_entity.id
_entity.type
_entity.pdbx_description
1 polymer ?
#
loop_
_entity_poly.entity_id
_entity_poly.type
_entity_poly.pdbx_seq_one_letter_code
_entity_poly.pdbx_strand_id
1 'polypeptide(L)'
;MDAIKTVLFDKTPVMSTYLLAWFIGEFEYVEAKTSRDIKVRTWASVGKKEMGIFVCETVCRCLDFYENIRILPVSKKKKKIGLCGECGGHKKKRFFEIEYPLPKCDMVAVPDFGSGAMENWGLVTYQESIIMVTKGVTPVPQLQRAARIVCHELAHQWFGNLVTMDWWSELWLNEGFARFMDISVVPSFFPHWPMWDLFVVYSFAMAFELDGMTTSHPIEVEVQTAEQADEVFDSISYAKGASVIRMLQGYLGDDVFRKGLTKYLNNFRYSNAKTIDLWDFLGKEMKAPVGTIMRNWTKEQGFPLVTGVRSEDKLILTQVRHLSSGTLNKEQVFFVFELLYTYK
;
A
#
# COMPACT_ATOMS: atom_id res chain seq x y z
N MET A 1 -14.47 -5.77 45.86
CA MET A 1 -13.17 -5.95 45.18
C MET A 1 -13.51 -6.43 43.80
N ASP A 2 -13.38 -5.55 42.81
CA ASP A 2 -13.64 -5.95 41.43
C ASP A 2 -12.61 -7.01 41.03
N ALA A 3 -13.12 -8.15 40.55
CA ALA A 3 -12.31 -9.30 40.22
C ALA A 3 -11.39 -8.97 39.05
N ILE A 4 -10.09 -9.22 39.20
CA ILE A 4 -9.11 -9.13 38.10
C ILE A 4 -9.56 -10.12 37.01
N LYS A 5 -9.78 -9.60 35.80
CA LYS A 5 -10.11 -10.43 34.63
C LYS A 5 -8.84 -10.75 33.85
N THR A 6 -8.53 -12.04 33.73
CA THR A 6 -7.48 -12.51 32.82
C THR A 6 -8.08 -12.77 31.44
N VAL A 7 -7.48 -12.21 30.39
CA VAL A 7 -7.87 -12.44 29.00
C VAL A 7 -6.70 -13.12 28.29
N LEU A 8 -6.96 -14.27 27.68
CA LEU A 8 -5.99 -15.03 26.90
C LEU A 8 -6.34 -14.91 25.41
N PHE A 9 -5.32 -14.69 24.58
CA PHE A 9 -5.45 -14.62 23.13
C PHE A 9 -4.82 -15.86 22.49
N ASP A 10 -5.31 -16.23 21.31
CA ASP A 10 -4.71 -17.31 20.51
C ASP A 10 -3.27 -16.98 20.12
N LYS A 11 -2.47 -18.02 19.88
CA LYS A 11 -1.09 -17.87 19.39
C LYS A 11 -1.09 -17.25 17.99
N THR A 12 -0.32 -16.17 17.81
CA THR A 12 -0.16 -15.52 16.51
C THR A 12 0.69 -16.37 15.54
N PRO A 13 0.58 -16.15 14.22
CA PRO A 13 1.66 -16.48 13.30
C PRO A 13 2.99 -15.82 13.71
N VAL A 14 4.09 -16.26 13.09
CA VAL A 14 5.37 -15.56 13.20
C VAL A 14 5.20 -14.17 12.61
N MET A 15 5.60 -13.14 13.36
CA MET A 15 5.49 -11.74 12.98
C MET A 15 6.58 -10.91 13.65
N SER A 16 6.90 -9.76 13.06
CA SER A 16 7.84 -8.78 13.61
C SER A 16 7.31 -8.14 14.90
N THR A 17 8.22 -7.74 15.80
CA THR A 17 7.86 -7.22 17.13
C THR A 17 7.03 -5.95 17.09
N TYR A 18 7.28 -5.06 16.12
CA TYR A 18 6.57 -3.79 15.96
C TYR A 18 5.08 -3.96 15.60
N LEU A 19 4.66 -5.16 15.19
CA LEU A 19 3.27 -5.48 14.85
C LEU A 19 2.44 -5.95 16.06
N LEU A 20 3.08 -6.23 17.19
CA LEU A 20 2.38 -6.66 18.39
C LEU A 20 1.51 -5.52 18.94
N ALA A 21 0.22 -5.78 19.14
CA ALA A 21 -0.71 -4.80 19.71
C ALA A 21 -1.77 -5.45 20.59
N TRP A 22 -2.21 -4.70 21.59
CA TRP A 22 -3.40 -4.94 22.39
C TRP A 22 -4.00 -3.59 22.78
N PHE A 23 -5.30 -3.56 23.07
CA PHE A 23 -5.96 -2.37 23.59
C PHE A 23 -6.91 -2.76 24.71
N ILE A 24 -7.08 -1.86 25.68
CA ILE A 24 -7.97 -2.03 26.82
C ILE A 24 -8.74 -0.73 26.98
N GLY A 25 -10.07 -0.81 27.00
CA GLY A 25 -10.92 0.35 27.24
C GLY A 25 -12.38 0.04 26.95
N GLU A 26 -13.23 1.04 27.18
CA GLU A 26 -14.66 0.98 26.90
C GLU A 26 -14.93 1.43 25.46
N PHE A 27 -15.22 0.46 24.60
CA PHE A 27 -15.49 0.68 23.19
C PHE A 27 -16.77 -0.03 22.77
N GLU A 28 -17.45 0.56 21.80
CA GLU A 28 -18.47 -0.12 21.01
C GLU A 28 -17.91 -0.45 19.63
N TYR A 29 -18.56 -1.36 18.90
CA TYR A 29 -18.16 -1.67 17.54
C TYR A 29 -19.36 -1.92 16.63
N VAL A 30 -19.12 -1.74 15.34
CA VAL A 30 -19.93 -2.32 14.26
C VAL A 30 -19.19 -3.54 13.71
N GLU A 31 -19.93 -4.57 13.31
CA GLU A 31 -19.38 -5.83 12.81
C GLU A 31 -19.91 -6.16 11.42
N ALA A 32 -19.03 -6.69 10.57
CA ALA A 32 -19.36 -7.28 9.29
C ALA A 32 -18.49 -8.53 9.05
N LYS A 33 -18.72 -9.20 7.93
CA LYS A 33 -17.99 -10.41 7.53
C LYS A 33 -17.57 -10.31 6.06
N THR A 34 -16.35 -10.75 5.76
CA THR A 34 -15.86 -10.87 4.38
C THR A 34 -16.54 -12.04 3.65
N SER A 35 -16.27 -12.20 2.36
CA SER A 35 -16.77 -13.35 1.58
C SER A 35 -16.27 -14.71 2.07
N ARG A 36 -15.17 -14.72 2.85
CA ARG A 36 -14.56 -15.89 3.51
C ARG A 36 -14.96 -16.05 4.97
N ASP A 37 -15.97 -15.32 5.45
CA ASP A 37 -16.44 -15.33 6.83
C ASP A 37 -15.42 -14.80 7.87
N ILE A 38 -14.42 -14.03 7.43
CA ILE A 38 -13.50 -13.34 8.33
C ILE A 38 -14.27 -12.24 9.05
N LYS A 39 -14.20 -12.21 10.39
CA LYS A 39 -14.89 -11.20 11.20
C LYS A 39 -14.17 -9.87 11.10
N VAL A 40 -14.91 -8.83 10.75
CA VAL A 40 -14.39 -7.46 10.61
C VAL A 40 -15.12 -6.57 11.59
N ARG A 41 -14.40 -5.85 12.45
CA ARG A 41 -15.02 -4.95 13.43
C ARG A 41 -14.34 -3.59 13.46
N THR A 42 -15.12 -2.52 13.36
CA THR A 42 -14.63 -1.17 13.58
C THR A 42 -15.03 -0.73 14.98
N TRP A 43 -14.03 -0.55 15.85
CA TRP A 43 -14.16 -0.16 17.25
C TRP A 43 -14.05 1.36 17.38
N ALA A 44 -14.95 1.95 18.17
CA ALA A 44 -15.00 3.37 18.44
C ALA A 44 -15.39 3.62 19.91
N SER A 45 -15.04 4.80 20.44
CA SER A 45 -15.51 5.20 21.76
C SER A 45 -17.04 5.17 21.83
N VAL A 46 -17.56 4.92 23.04
CA VAL A 46 -19.00 4.80 23.30
C VAL A 46 -19.78 5.98 22.70
N GLY A 47 -20.86 5.67 21.97
CA GLY A 47 -21.71 6.66 21.31
C GLY A 47 -21.29 7.02 19.87
N LYS A 48 -20.16 6.51 19.37
CA LYS A 48 -19.64 6.85 18.03
C LYS A 48 -19.67 5.70 17.01
N LYS A 49 -20.10 4.48 17.40
CA LYS A 49 -19.97 3.27 16.55
C LYS A 49 -20.58 3.39 15.14
N GLU A 50 -21.67 4.15 14.99
CA GLU A 50 -22.34 4.34 13.69
C GLU A 50 -21.44 5.04 12.66
N MET A 51 -20.50 5.87 13.12
CA MET A 51 -19.48 6.51 12.28
C MET A 51 -18.44 5.51 11.75
N GLY A 52 -18.39 4.29 12.30
CA GLY A 52 -17.49 3.22 11.87
C GLY A 52 -18.05 2.36 10.72
N ILE A 53 -19.31 2.54 10.32
CA ILE A 53 -19.97 1.70 9.30
C ILE A 53 -19.24 1.75 7.96
N PHE A 54 -18.94 2.96 7.48
CA PHE A 54 -18.26 3.15 6.19
C PHE A 54 -16.92 2.41 6.13
N VAL A 55 -16.15 2.46 7.21
CA VAL A 55 -14.85 1.80 7.32
C VAL A 55 -15.02 0.29 7.41
N CYS A 56 -15.99 -0.21 8.18
CA CYS A 56 -16.26 -1.64 8.30
C CYS A 56 -16.60 -2.26 6.93
N GLU A 57 -17.44 -1.58 6.14
CA GLU A 57 -17.77 -2.01 4.77
C GLU A 57 -16.57 -1.95 3.82
N THR A 58 -15.76 -0.88 3.92
CA THR A 58 -14.57 -0.70 3.08
C THR A 58 -13.53 -1.80 3.34
N VAL A 59 -13.33 -2.17 4.59
CA VAL A 59 -12.40 -3.26 4.97
C VAL A 59 -12.82 -4.59 4.36
N CYS A 60 -14.12 -4.93 4.41
CA CYS A 60 -14.61 -6.16 3.81
C CYS A 60 -14.32 -6.22 2.31
N ARG A 61 -14.59 -5.11 1.59
CA ARG A 61 -14.35 -5.01 0.14
C ARG A 61 -12.86 -5.07 -0.20
N CYS A 62 -12.02 -4.44 0.62
CA CYS A 62 -10.58 -4.38 0.43
C CYS A 62 -9.92 -5.75 0.66
N LEU A 63 -10.24 -6.43 1.76
CA LEU A 63 -9.75 -7.79 2.03
C LEU A 63 -10.17 -8.76 0.93
N ASP A 64 -11.46 -8.75 0.53
CA ASP A 64 -11.97 -9.59 -0.57
C ASP A 64 -11.24 -9.32 -1.90
N PHE A 65 -10.79 -8.09 -2.14
CA PHE A 65 -10.02 -7.73 -3.34
C PHE A 65 -8.59 -8.27 -3.28
N TYR A 66 -7.90 -8.06 -2.16
CA TYR A 66 -6.50 -8.46 -1.96
C TYR A 66 -6.34 -9.98 -1.94
N GLU A 67 -7.21 -10.71 -1.24
CA GLU A 67 -7.11 -12.16 -1.09
C GLU A 67 -7.25 -12.93 -2.42
N ASN A 68 -8.12 -12.44 -3.31
CA ASN A 68 -8.94 -13.26 -4.21
C ASN A 68 -8.20 -14.42 -4.94
N ILE A 69 -8.19 -15.57 -4.27
CA ILE A 69 -7.91 -16.90 -4.82
C ILE A 69 -9.14 -17.36 -5.58
N ARG A 70 -8.91 -18.00 -6.73
CA ARG A 70 -9.95 -18.58 -7.59
C ARG A 70 -10.86 -19.50 -6.76
N ILE A 71 -12.01 -18.99 -6.29
CA ILE A 71 -13.02 -19.79 -5.61
C ILE A 71 -13.50 -20.86 -6.59
N LEU A 72 -13.14 -22.13 -6.34
CA LEU A 72 -13.75 -23.27 -7.03
C LEU A 72 -15.25 -23.26 -6.73
N PRO A 73 -16.13 -23.57 -7.70
CA PRO A 73 -17.56 -23.48 -7.48
C PRO A 73 -18.00 -24.47 -6.40
N VAL A 74 -18.39 -23.95 -5.23
CA VAL A 74 -19.09 -24.72 -4.21
C VAL A 74 -20.46 -25.08 -4.75
N SER A 75 -20.77 -26.37 -4.74
CA SER A 75 -22.03 -26.91 -5.28
C SER A 75 -23.25 -26.18 -4.70
N LYS A 76 -24.20 -25.86 -5.58
CA LYS A 76 -25.46 -25.17 -5.24
C LYS A 76 -26.24 -25.96 -4.19
N LYS A 77 -26.46 -25.39 -2.99
CA LYS A 77 -27.76 -25.46 -2.27
C LYS A 77 -27.82 -24.56 -1.01
N LYS A 78 -28.75 -23.58 -1.08
CA LYS A 78 -29.61 -22.96 -0.01
C LYS A 78 -28.91 -22.17 1.12
N LYS A 79 -29.40 -21.04 1.64
CA LYS A 79 -30.43 -20.03 1.29
C LYS A 79 -30.27 -18.88 2.32
N LYS A 80 -30.41 -17.62 1.88
CA LYS A 80 -30.73 -16.37 2.63
C LYS A 80 -29.91 -16.01 3.89
N ILE A 81 -28.94 -15.12 3.70
CA ILE A 81 -28.65 -13.99 4.61
C ILE A 81 -28.54 -12.75 3.72
N GLY A 82 -29.25 -11.67 4.07
CA GLY A 82 -29.18 -10.41 3.35
C GLY A 82 -27.80 -9.79 3.53
N LEU A 83 -27.01 -9.81 2.46
CA LEU A 83 -25.67 -9.23 2.37
C LEU A 83 -25.64 -8.35 1.11
N CYS A 84 -25.18 -7.12 1.31
CA CYS A 84 -24.70 -6.12 0.33
C CYS A 84 -25.36 -6.17 -1.07
N GLY A 85 -26.20 -5.16 -1.35
CA GLY A 85 -26.76 -4.93 -2.67
C GLY A 85 -25.68 -4.91 -3.77
N GLU A 86 -25.87 -5.81 -4.72
CA GLU A 86 -25.44 -5.78 -6.13
C GLU A 86 -24.24 -4.89 -6.46
N CYS A 87 -23.04 -5.46 -6.39
CA CYS A 87 -21.93 -5.00 -7.22
C CYS A 87 -21.98 -5.74 -8.57
N GLY A 88 -22.37 -5.00 -9.62
CA GLY A 88 -22.48 -5.46 -11.00
C GLY A 88 -21.20 -6.06 -11.57
N GLY A 89 -21.38 -6.91 -12.57
CA GLY A 89 -20.38 -7.84 -13.11
C GLY A 89 -19.30 -7.20 -13.97
N HIS A 90 -18.32 -6.57 -13.34
CA HIS A 90 -17.01 -6.39 -13.96
C HIS A 90 -16.13 -7.60 -13.62
N LYS A 91 -15.42 -8.17 -14.60
CA LYS A 91 -14.38 -9.19 -14.37
C LYS A 91 -13.41 -8.65 -13.32
N LYS A 92 -13.60 -9.01 -12.04
CA LYS A 92 -12.84 -8.45 -10.91
C LYS A 92 -11.36 -8.75 -11.13
N LYS A 93 -10.54 -7.73 -11.42
CA LYS A 93 -9.09 -7.82 -11.37
C LYS A 93 -8.72 -8.17 -9.92
N ARG A 94 -8.15 -9.34 -9.70
CA ARG A 94 -7.71 -9.92 -8.42
C ARG A 94 -6.26 -9.54 -8.21
N PHE A 95 -5.76 -9.50 -6.97
CA PHE A 95 -4.36 -9.08 -6.74
C PHE A 95 -3.44 -10.20 -6.24
N PHE A 96 -3.37 -10.50 -4.94
CA PHE A 96 -2.29 -11.33 -4.39
C PHE A 96 -2.48 -12.84 -4.60
N GLU A 97 -3.72 -13.32 -4.70
CA GLU A 97 -4.03 -14.76 -4.68
C GLU A 97 -3.45 -15.46 -3.44
N ILE A 98 -3.47 -14.78 -2.29
CA ILE A 98 -2.98 -15.27 -0.99
C ILE A 98 -4.02 -14.91 0.07
N GLU A 99 -4.45 -15.90 0.85
CA GLU A 99 -5.43 -15.70 1.92
C GLU A 99 -4.89 -14.84 3.06
N TYR A 100 -5.76 -14.01 3.61
CA TYR A 100 -5.54 -13.37 4.90
C TYR A 100 -5.52 -14.46 5.98
N PRO A 101 -4.46 -14.57 6.79
CA PRO A 101 -4.25 -15.76 7.63
C PRO A 101 -4.99 -15.72 8.97
N LEU A 102 -5.52 -14.57 9.39
CA LEU A 102 -6.15 -14.43 10.72
C LEU A 102 -7.68 -14.56 10.63
N PRO A 103 -8.33 -15.10 11.68
CA PRO A 103 -9.79 -15.30 11.69
C PRO A 103 -10.60 -14.01 11.84
N LYS A 104 -9.93 -12.89 12.12
CA LYS A 104 -10.55 -11.58 12.34
C LYS A 104 -9.61 -10.46 11.90
N CYS A 105 -10.18 -9.31 11.56
CA CYS A 105 -9.48 -8.05 11.36
C CYS A 105 -10.24 -6.92 12.06
N ASP A 106 -9.62 -6.32 13.08
CA ASP A 106 -10.20 -5.22 13.84
C ASP A 106 -9.58 -3.89 13.41
N MET A 107 -10.38 -2.83 13.34
CA MET A 107 -9.96 -1.45 13.12
C MET A 107 -10.34 -0.64 14.35
N VAL A 108 -9.38 -0.09 15.07
CA VAL A 108 -9.63 0.65 16.31
C VAL A 108 -9.38 2.13 16.10
N ALA A 109 -10.42 2.94 16.29
CA ALA A 109 -10.27 4.39 16.37
C ALA A 109 -9.75 4.79 17.74
N VAL A 110 -8.54 5.33 17.76
CA VAL A 110 -7.85 5.80 18.97
C VAL A 110 -7.99 7.32 19.03
N PRO A 111 -8.57 7.89 20.12
CA PRO A 111 -8.80 9.33 20.23
C PRO A 111 -7.53 10.17 20.18
N ASP A 112 -6.46 9.69 20.81
CA ASP A 112 -5.14 10.33 20.85
C ASP A 112 -4.10 9.35 20.29
N PHE A 113 -3.65 9.61 19.06
CA PHE A 113 -2.76 8.74 18.32
C PHE A 113 -1.74 9.60 17.57
N GLY A 114 -0.45 9.36 17.83
CA GLY A 114 0.65 10.19 17.31
C GLY A 114 0.88 10.05 15.80
N SER A 115 0.48 8.91 15.23
CA SER A 115 0.55 8.63 13.80
C SER A 115 -0.83 8.74 13.14
N GLY A 116 -0.91 8.55 11.82
CA GLY A 116 -2.20 8.44 11.14
C GLY A 116 -2.91 7.11 11.41
N ALA A 117 -2.18 6.01 11.23
CA ALA A 117 -2.62 4.65 11.45
C ALA A 117 -1.42 3.72 11.68
N MET A 118 -1.67 2.47 12.03
CA MET A 118 -0.65 1.43 12.21
C MET A 118 -1.24 0.05 11.92
N GLU A 119 -0.53 -0.75 11.13
CA GLU A 119 -1.00 -1.98 10.49
C GLU A 119 -1.01 -3.24 11.38
N ASN A 120 -0.96 -3.09 12.71
CA ASN A 120 -0.76 -4.20 13.65
C ASN A 120 -1.64 -5.40 13.31
N TRP A 121 -1.05 -6.60 13.23
CA TRP A 121 -1.64 -7.70 12.46
C TRP A 121 -2.97 -8.17 13.05
N GLY A 122 -4.06 -7.85 12.35
CA GLY A 122 -5.43 -8.15 12.77
C GLY A 122 -6.01 -7.20 13.81
N LEU A 123 -5.28 -6.19 14.28
CA LEU A 123 -5.75 -5.13 15.18
C LEU A 123 -5.20 -3.77 14.71
N VAL A 124 -5.66 -3.33 13.55
CA VAL A 124 -5.18 -2.09 12.94
C VAL A 124 -5.66 -0.89 13.74
N THR A 125 -4.75 0.01 14.10
CA THR A 125 -5.09 1.22 14.88
C THR A 125 -5.08 2.45 13.98
N TYR A 126 -5.97 3.39 14.26
CA TYR A 126 -6.15 4.60 13.47
C TYR A 126 -6.39 5.79 14.39
N GLN A 127 -5.93 6.97 13.99
CA GLN A 127 -6.41 8.20 14.57
C GLN A 127 -7.93 8.35 14.32
N GLU A 128 -8.69 8.64 15.37
CA GLU A 128 -10.16 8.70 15.29
C GLU A 128 -10.66 9.65 14.19
N SER A 129 -10.00 10.79 14.01
CA SER A 129 -10.33 11.82 13.02
C SER A 129 -10.24 11.35 11.56
N ILE A 130 -9.60 10.21 11.31
CA ILE A 130 -9.42 9.65 9.97
C ILE A 130 -10.54 8.68 9.61
N ILE A 131 -10.89 7.78 10.53
CA ILE A 131 -11.77 6.65 10.22
C ILE A 131 -13.21 6.80 10.72
N MET A 132 -13.49 7.75 11.62
CA MET A 132 -14.86 8.04 12.06
C MET A 132 -15.52 9.00 11.07
N VAL A 133 -16.22 8.44 10.08
CA VAL A 133 -16.82 9.19 8.96
C VAL A 133 -18.24 8.72 8.64
N THR A 134 -19.12 9.66 8.30
CA THR A 134 -20.55 9.38 8.04
C THR A 134 -20.91 9.72 6.60
N LYS A 135 -21.32 8.72 5.82
CA LYS A 135 -21.73 8.91 4.42
C LYS A 135 -22.92 9.87 4.34
N GLY A 136 -22.86 10.84 3.42
CA GLY A 136 -23.89 11.88 3.26
C GLY A 136 -23.74 13.07 4.19
N VAL A 137 -22.81 13.02 5.17
CA VAL A 137 -22.48 14.12 6.08
C VAL A 137 -21.03 14.54 5.90
N THR A 138 -20.10 13.59 5.95
CA THR A 138 -18.67 13.83 5.76
C THR A 138 -18.38 14.20 4.29
N PRO A 139 -17.58 15.24 4.01
CA PRO A 139 -17.28 15.62 2.65
C PRO A 139 -16.43 14.56 1.92
N VAL A 140 -16.55 14.53 0.60
CA VAL A 140 -15.94 13.49 -0.25
C VAL A 140 -14.42 13.36 -0.06
N PRO A 141 -13.62 14.45 0.03
CA PRO A 141 -12.17 14.32 0.26
C PRO A 141 -11.81 13.57 1.55
N GLN A 142 -12.58 13.75 2.62
CA GLN A 142 -12.38 13.03 3.89
C GLN A 142 -12.79 11.56 3.76
N LEU A 143 -13.88 11.24 3.03
CA LEU A 143 -14.25 9.85 2.72
C LEU A 143 -13.18 9.16 1.87
N GLN A 144 -12.61 9.87 0.89
CA GLN A 144 -11.49 9.39 0.07
C GLN A 144 -10.25 9.12 0.94
N ARG A 145 -9.89 10.06 1.82
CA ARG A 145 -8.78 9.89 2.75
C ARG A 145 -8.98 8.68 3.68
N ALA A 146 -10.16 8.53 4.27
CA ALA A 146 -10.50 7.39 5.12
C ALA A 146 -10.36 6.06 4.36
N ALA A 147 -10.95 5.96 3.17
CA ALA A 147 -10.89 4.75 2.34
C ALA A 147 -9.45 4.40 1.92
N ARG A 148 -8.65 5.40 1.52
CA ARG A 148 -7.24 5.21 1.17
C ARG A 148 -6.44 4.68 2.35
N ILE A 149 -6.50 5.35 3.50
CA ILE A 149 -5.71 4.94 4.67
C ILE A 149 -6.12 3.53 5.12
N VAL A 150 -7.42 3.22 5.16
CA VAL A 150 -7.89 1.84 5.41
C VAL A 150 -7.30 0.84 4.42
N CYS A 151 -7.24 1.17 3.13
CA CYS A 151 -6.67 0.27 2.12
C CYS A 151 -5.14 0.15 2.19
N HIS A 152 -4.46 1.20 2.65
CA HIS A 152 -3.02 1.24 2.93
C HIS A 152 -2.70 0.25 4.05
N GLU A 153 -3.36 0.39 5.21
CA GLU A 153 -3.16 -0.52 6.34
C GLU A 153 -3.51 -1.98 6.03
N LEU A 154 -4.52 -2.19 5.18
CA LEU A 154 -4.89 -3.54 4.73
C LEU A 154 -3.90 -4.13 3.73
N ALA A 155 -3.20 -3.30 2.95
CA ALA A 155 -2.15 -3.78 2.06
C ALA A 155 -0.95 -4.31 2.87
N HIS A 156 -0.68 -3.68 4.02
CA HIS A 156 0.37 -4.13 4.93
C HIS A 156 0.16 -5.54 5.48
N GLN A 157 -1.09 -6.03 5.51
CA GLN A 157 -1.35 -7.43 5.89
C GLN A 157 -0.62 -8.44 4.99
N TRP A 158 -0.24 -8.03 3.76
CA TRP A 158 0.67 -8.76 2.87
C TRP A 158 2.08 -8.14 2.81
N PHE A 159 2.19 -6.82 2.61
CA PHE A 159 3.47 -6.10 2.51
C PHE A 159 3.85 -5.41 3.83
N GLY A 160 4.53 -6.15 4.69
CA GLY A 160 4.97 -5.70 6.00
C GLY A 160 4.69 -6.75 7.07
N ASN A 161 3.49 -7.33 7.05
CA ASN A 161 3.10 -8.35 8.02
C ASN A 161 3.44 -9.76 7.53
N LEU A 162 2.91 -10.16 6.38
CA LEU A 162 3.19 -11.48 5.81
C LEU A 162 4.63 -11.59 5.29
N VAL A 163 5.12 -10.56 4.63
CA VAL A 163 6.52 -10.43 4.20
C VAL A 163 7.01 -9.08 4.68
N THR A 164 7.98 -9.07 5.58
CA THR A 164 8.58 -7.83 6.12
C THR A 164 9.88 -7.53 5.39
N MET A 165 10.27 -6.26 5.25
CA MET A 165 11.66 -5.94 4.87
C MET A 165 12.67 -6.56 5.85
N ASP A 166 13.87 -6.89 5.38
CA ASP A 166 14.96 -7.42 6.23
C ASP A 166 15.47 -6.36 7.21
N TRP A 167 15.54 -5.11 6.76
CA TRP A 167 15.97 -3.99 7.57
C TRP A 167 15.30 -2.68 7.15
N TRP A 168 15.29 -1.69 8.05
CA TRP A 168 14.67 -0.37 7.85
C TRP A 168 15.21 0.39 6.63
N SER A 169 16.43 0.07 6.18
CA SER A 169 16.98 0.59 4.92
C SER A 169 16.14 0.27 3.69
N GLU A 170 15.24 -0.71 3.80
CA GLU A 170 14.37 -1.18 2.74
C GLU A 170 12.88 -1.01 3.10
N LEU A 171 12.57 -0.07 4.00
CA LEU A 171 11.20 0.26 4.46
C LEU A 171 10.21 0.45 3.31
N TRP A 172 10.67 0.97 2.18
CA TRP A 172 9.84 1.19 0.98
C TRP A 172 9.17 -0.10 0.44
N LEU A 173 9.73 -1.29 0.73
CA LEU A 173 9.11 -2.58 0.38
C LEU A 173 7.76 -2.76 1.09
N ASN A 174 7.59 -2.17 2.26
CA ASN A 174 6.32 -2.10 2.96
C ASN A 174 5.54 -0.87 2.48
N GLU A 175 6.12 0.32 2.68
CA GLU A 175 5.37 1.58 2.61
C GLU A 175 5.08 2.06 1.19
N GLY A 176 6.04 1.87 0.28
CA GLY A 176 5.85 2.16 -1.14
C GLY A 176 4.77 1.25 -1.74
N PHE A 177 4.77 -0.04 -1.37
CA PHE A 177 3.74 -0.98 -1.80
C PHE A 177 2.39 -0.66 -1.20
N ALA A 178 2.30 -0.40 0.11
CA ALA A 178 1.02 -0.05 0.74
C ALA A 178 0.42 1.22 0.11
N ARG A 179 1.24 2.25 -0.13
CA ARG A 179 0.82 3.47 -0.84
C ARG A 179 0.36 3.19 -2.27
N PHE A 180 1.09 2.37 -3.02
CA PHE A 180 0.70 1.98 -4.38
C PHE A 180 -0.62 1.20 -4.40
N MET A 181 -0.80 0.28 -3.44
CA MET A 181 -1.99 -0.54 -3.33
C MET A 181 -3.22 0.29 -2.93
N ASP A 182 -3.07 1.26 -2.03
CA ASP A 182 -4.16 2.16 -1.61
C ASP A 182 -4.82 2.88 -2.79
N ILE A 183 -4.00 3.37 -3.72
CA ILE A 183 -4.47 4.08 -4.93
C ILE A 183 -5.09 3.10 -5.91
N SER A 184 -4.50 1.91 -6.03
CA SER A 184 -4.90 0.90 -7.00
C SER A 184 -6.23 0.25 -6.67
N VAL A 185 -6.52 0.03 -5.39
CA VAL A 185 -7.69 -0.74 -4.96
C VAL A 185 -8.96 0.10 -4.85
N VAL A 186 -8.86 1.35 -4.40
CA VAL A 186 -10.03 2.21 -4.13
C VAL A 186 -10.98 2.37 -5.33
N PRO A 187 -10.50 2.54 -6.58
CA PRO A 187 -11.36 2.60 -7.75
C PRO A 187 -12.21 1.34 -8.00
N SER A 188 -11.83 0.18 -7.45
CA SER A 188 -12.57 -1.08 -7.64
C SER A 188 -13.95 -1.08 -6.97
N PHE A 189 -14.16 -0.22 -5.98
CA PHE A 189 -15.43 -0.08 -5.28
C PHE A 189 -15.94 1.38 -5.20
N PHE A 190 -15.10 2.37 -5.51
CA PHE A 190 -15.49 3.77 -5.72
C PHE A 190 -14.99 4.29 -7.09
N PRO A 191 -15.57 3.83 -8.22
CA PRO A 191 -15.03 4.08 -9.56
C PRO A 191 -15.10 5.54 -10.01
N HIS A 192 -15.94 6.37 -9.38
CA HIS A 192 -16.04 7.80 -9.68
C HIS A 192 -14.98 8.66 -9.00
N TRP A 193 -14.15 8.08 -8.12
CA TRP A 193 -13.08 8.80 -7.46
C TRP A 193 -11.82 8.76 -8.34
N PRO A 194 -11.24 9.92 -8.70
CA PRO A 194 -10.12 9.99 -9.63
C PRO A 194 -8.79 9.72 -8.91
N MET A 195 -8.65 8.52 -8.32
CA MET A 195 -7.55 8.20 -7.40
C MET A 195 -6.17 8.34 -8.03
N TRP A 196 -6.01 7.95 -9.30
CA TRP A 196 -4.74 8.09 -10.00
C TRP A 196 -4.43 9.54 -10.37
N ASP A 197 -5.43 10.36 -10.69
CA ASP A 197 -5.22 11.79 -10.94
C ASP A 197 -4.81 12.50 -9.64
N LEU A 198 -5.47 12.15 -8.53
CA LEU A 198 -5.11 12.64 -7.19
C LEU A 198 -3.71 12.16 -6.77
N PHE A 199 -3.29 10.95 -7.14
CA PHE A 199 -1.94 10.47 -6.90
C PHE A 199 -0.88 11.32 -7.59
N VAL A 200 -1.13 11.71 -8.86
CA VAL A 200 -0.21 12.59 -9.61
C VAL A 200 -0.03 13.92 -8.88
N VAL A 201 -1.13 14.51 -8.41
CA VAL A 201 -1.14 15.83 -7.76
C VAL A 201 -0.55 15.80 -6.35
N TYR A 202 -0.92 14.81 -5.53
CA TYR A 202 -0.64 14.84 -4.08
C TYR A 202 0.46 13.90 -3.61
N SER A 203 0.88 12.93 -4.42
CA SER A 203 1.94 11.98 -4.05
C SER A 203 3.13 12.11 -4.98
N PHE A 204 2.92 11.96 -6.28
CA PHE A 204 4.00 12.07 -7.27
C PHE A 204 4.65 13.46 -7.25
N ALA A 205 3.87 14.55 -7.41
CA ALA A 205 4.43 15.90 -7.46
C ALA A 205 5.22 16.25 -6.19
N MET A 206 4.66 15.95 -5.00
CA MET A 206 5.32 16.19 -3.72
C MET A 206 6.63 15.41 -3.57
N ALA A 207 6.64 14.12 -3.91
CA ALA A 207 7.84 13.30 -3.82
C ALA A 207 8.95 13.81 -4.75
N PHE A 208 8.61 14.18 -5.99
CA PHE A 208 9.58 14.64 -6.98
C PHE A 208 10.02 16.10 -6.73
N GLU A 209 9.22 16.92 -6.05
CA GLU A 209 9.68 18.22 -5.57
C GLU A 209 10.80 18.06 -4.51
N LEU A 210 10.59 17.17 -3.54
CA LEU A 210 11.58 16.86 -2.49
C LEU A 210 12.82 16.17 -3.08
N ASP A 211 12.63 15.18 -3.95
CA ASP A 211 13.71 14.39 -4.56
C ASP A 211 14.55 15.22 -5.56
N GLY A 212 14.01 16.36 -6.02
CA GLY A 212 14.75 17.36 -6.79
C GLY A 212 15.70 18.21 -5.94
N MET A 213 15.64 18.13 -4.61
CA MET A 213 16.56 18.84 -3.72
C MET A 213 17.86 18.08 -3.54
N THR A 214 18.98 18.79 -3.33
CA THR A 214 20.29 18.17 -3.04
C THR A 214 20.31 17.48 -1.67
N THR A 215 19.43 17.87 -0.75
CA THR A 215 19.30 17.33 0.61
C THR A 215 18.35 16.13 0.71
N SER A 216 17.79 15.65 -0.40
CA SER A 216 17.03 14.40 -0.42
C SER A 216 17.95 13.17 -0.23
N HIS A 217 17.39 11.97 -0.29
CA HIS A 217 18.10 10.70 -0.17
C HIS A 217 17.57 9.67 -1.18
N PRO A 218 18.33 8.59 -1.47
CA PRO A 218 17.82 7.45 -2.21
C PRO A 218 16.67 6.74 -1.48
N ILE A 219 15.89 5.92 -2.19
CA ILE A 219 14.84 5.11 -1.55
C ILE A 219 15.46 4.08 -0.59
N GLU A 220 16.56 3.43 -1.00
CA GLU A 220 17.36 2.58 -0.13
C GLU A 220 18.41 3.44 0.58
N VAL A 221 18.24 3.64 1.89
CA VAL A 221 19.13 4.47 2.70
C VAL A 221 19.66 3.67 3.89
N GLU A 222 20.92 3.84 4.24
CA GLU A 222 21.49 3.13 5.37
C GLU A 222 20.89 3.65 6.69
N VAL A 223 20.42 2.72 7.53
CA VAL A 223 19.80 3.02 8.83
C VAL A 223 20.56 2.26 9.90
N GLN A 224 21.04 2.95 10.93
CA GLN A 224 21.81 2.39 12.03
C GLN A 224 21.20 2.67 13.41
N THR A 225 20.37 3.72 13.53
CA THR A 225 19.71 4.09 14.79
C THR A 225 18.18 4.10 14.65
N ALA A 226 17.48 4.15 15.79
CA ALA A 226 16.02 4.22 15.80
C ALA A 226 15.53 5.56 15.23
N GLU A 227 16.23 6.66 15.52
CA GLU A 227 15.91 7.99 15.00
C GLU A 227 16.05 8.03 13.49
N GLN A 228 17.09 7.40 12.93
CA GLN A 228 17.24 7.26 11.49
C GLN A 228 16.12 6.38 10.88
N ALA A 229 15.67 5.35 11.61
CA ALA A 229 14.52 4.56 11.17
C ALA A 229 13.25 5.41 11.11
N ASP A 230 13.01 6.26 12.10
CA ASP A 230 11.88 7.20 12.13
C ASP A 230 11.96 8.24 11.00
N GLU A 231 13.17 8.75 10.70
CA GLU A 231 13.40 9.76 9.66
C GLU A 231 13.05 9.27 8.25
N VAL A 232 13.15 7.96 7.99
CA VAL A 232 12.89 7.39 6.66
C VAL A 232 11.41 7.08 6.42
N PHE A 233 10.54 7.31 7.42
CA PHE A 233 9.08 7.33 7.24
C PHE A 233 8.62 8.64 6.57
N ASP A 234 9.04 8.84 5.32
CA ASP A 234 8.96 10.12 4.65
C ASP A 234 8.31 10.03 3.25
N SER A 235 8.26 11.15 2.52
CA SER A 235 7.65 11.14 1.19
C SER A 235 8.46 10.35 0.15
N ILE A 236 9.76 10.13 0.37
CA ILE A 236 10.57 9.30 -0.52
C ILE A 236 10.19 7.83 -0.38
N SER A 237 10.20 7.26 0.83
CA SER A 237 9.83 5.86 1.06
C SER A 237 8.41 5.54 0.59
N TYR A 238 7.46 6.44 0.88
CA TYR A 238 6.05 6.24 0.53
C TYR A 238 5.75 6.60 -0.93
N ALA A 239 5.93 7.87 -1.30
CA ALA A 239 5.39 8.40 -2.55
C ALA A 239 6.35 8.22 -3.74
N LYS A 240 7.67 8.37 -3.57
CA LYS A 240 8.63 7.98 -4.62
C LYS A 240 8.63 6.47 -4.80
N GLY A 241 8.64 5.71 -3.70
CA GLY A 241 8.47 4.24 -3.71
C GLY A 241 7.26 3.79 -4.54
N ALA A 242 6.07 4.30 -4.23
CA ALA A 242 4.85 4.00 -4.99
C ALA A 242 4.93 4.42 -6.47
N SER A 243 5.59 5.54 -6.78
CA SER A 243 5.78 6.03 -8.14
C SER A 243 6.68 5.10 -8.97
N VAL A 244 7.77 4.62 -8.38
CA VAL A 244 8.67 3.64 -9.01
C VAL A 244 7.94 2.30 -9.22
N ILE A 245 7.14 1.86 -8.25
CA ILE A 245 6.31 0.65 -8.39
C ILE A 245 5.30 0.82 -9.53
N ARG A 246 4.64 1.97 -9.63
CA ARG A 246 3.69 2.27 -10.72
C ARG A 246 4.38 2.27 -12.09
N MET A 247 5.56 2.86 -12.19
CA MET A 247 6.36 2.83 -13.42
C MET A 247 6.73 1.39 -13.80
N LEU A 248 7.18 0.59 -12.82
CA LEU A 248 7.54 -0.80 -13.03
C LEU A 248 6.32 -1.64 -13.45
N GLN A 249 5.15 -1.43 -12.85
CA GLN A 249 3.90 -2.06 -13.28
C GLN A 249 3.60 -1.72 -14.75
N GLY A 250 3.78 -0.46 -15.16
CA GLY A 250 3.61 -0.03 -16.56
C GLY A 250 4.52 -0.80 -17.51
N TYR A 251 5.79 -0.92 -17.14
CA TYR A 251 6.80 -1.64 -17.93
C TYR A 251 6.56 -3.15 -18.04
N LEU A 252 6.16 -3.78 -16.93
CA LEU A 252 5.94 -5.23 -16.91
C LEU A 252 4.55 -5.63 -17.44
N GLY A 253 3.57 -4.74 -17.35
CA GLY A 253 2.16 -5.03 -17.55
C GLY A 253 1.50 -5.68 -16.32
N ASP A 254 0.19 -5.44 -16.17
CA ASP A 254 -0.61 -5.83 -14.99
C ASP A 254 -0.48 -7.32 -14.62
N ASP A 255 -0.65 -8.22 -15.59
CA ASP A 255 -0.73 -9.67 -15.32
C ASP A 255 0.59 -10.26 -14.84
N VAL A 256 1.69 -9.78 -15.41
CA VAL A 256 3.04 -10.21 -15.07
C VAL A 256 3.41 -9.68 -13.70
N PHE A 257 3.26 -8.37 -13.51
CA PHE A 257 3.58 -7.70 -12.26
C PHE A 257 2.89 -8.41 -11.10
N ARG A 258 1.59 -8.66 -11.23
CA ARG A 258 0.80 -9.36 -10.24
C ARG A 258 1.28 -10.79 -9.98
N LYS A 259 1.52 -11.61 -11.01
CA LYS A 259 2.02 -12.99 -10.84
C LYS A 259 3.38 -13.03 -10.15
N GLY A 260 4.27 -12.09 -10.48
CA GLY A 260 5.57 -11.96 -9.86
C GLY A 260 5.45 -11.61 -8.37
N LEU A 261 4.57 -10.67 -8.01
CA LEU A 261 4.29 -10.35 -6.61
C LEU A 261 3.68 -11.53 -5.84
N THR A 262 2.75 -12.27 -6.45
CA THR A 262 2.18 -13.49 -5.84
C THR A 262 3.28 -14.51 -5.54
N LYS A 263 4.25 -14.71 -6.44
CA LYS A 263 5.38 -15.63 -6.23
C LYS A 263 6.33 -15.12 -5.14
N TYR A 264 6.66 -13.84 -5.16
CA TYR A 264 7.46 -13.17 -4.15
C TYR A 264 6.85 -13.34 -2.74
N LEU A 265 5.57 -12.98 -2.59
CA LEU A 265 4.86 -13.08 -1.30
C LEU A 265 4.74 -14.52 -0.81
N ASN A 266 4.49 -15.49 -1.69
CA ASN A 266 4.45 -16.90 -1.30
C ASN A 266 5.83 -17.45 -0.89
N ASN A 267 6.91 -16.96 -1.50
CA ASN A 267 8.27 -17.41 -1.17
C ASN A 267 8.73 -16.93 0.20
N PHE A 268 8.44 -15.67 0.54
CA PHE A 268 8.92 -15.03 1.77
C PHE A 268 7.88 -14.96 2.89
N ARG A 269 6.72 -15.62 2.74
CA ARG A 269 5.67 -15.62 3.77
C ARG A 269 6.22 -16.00 5.15
N TYR A 270 5.86 -15.21 6.16
CA TYR A 270 6.34 -15.32 7.54
C TYR A 270 7.86 -15.16 7.70
N SER A 271 8.49 -14.44 6.79
CA SER A 271 9.92 -14.18 6.75
C SER A 271 10.18 -12.77 6.23
N ASN A 272 11.46 -12.41 6.18
CA ASN A 272 11.94 -11.16 5.64
C ASN A 272 12.39 -11.29 4.18
N ALA A 273 12.45 -10.15 3.48
CA ALA A 273 12.96 -10.05 2.11
C ALA A 273 13.73 -8.74 1.88
N LYS A 274 14.62 -8.76 0.89
CA LYS A 274 15.39 -7.61 0.42
C LYS A 274 14.88 -7.10 -0.93
N THR A 275 15.26 -5.87 -1.25
CA THR A 275 14.96 -5.20 -2.52
C THR A 275 15.46 -6.02 -3.71
N ILE A 276 16.64 -6.63 -3.57
CA ILE A 276 17.19 -7.51 -4.61
C ILE A 276 16.33 -8.76 -4.84
N ASP A 277 15.71 -9.30 -3.79
CA ASP A 277 14.83 -10.46 -3.91
C ASP A 277 13.60 -10.10 -4.75
N LEU A 278 12.98 -8.94 -4.50
CA LEU A 278 11.87 -8.45 -5.30
C LEU A 278 12.24 -8.36 -6.79
N TRP A 279 13.41 -7.79 -7.09
CA TRP A 279 13.92 -7.67 -8.46
C TRP A 279 14.17 -9.01 -9.13
N ASP A 280 14.72 -9.97 -8.40
CA ASP A 280 14.98 -11.30 -8.93
C ASP A 280 13.68 -12.04 -9.26
N PHE A 281 12.65 -11.93 -8.40
CA PHE A 281 11.34 -12.54 -8.65
C PHE A 281 10.63 -11.91 -9.84
N LEU A 282 10.59 -10.57 -9.92
CA LEU A 282 9.96 -9.87 -11.04
C LEU A 282 10.74 -10.06 -12.36
N GLY A 283 12.07 -10.07 -12.30
CA GLY A 283 12.95 -10.28 -13.46
C GLY A 283 12.85 -11.69 -14.05
N LYS A 284 12.81 -12.73 -13.20
CA LYS A 284 12.67 -14.14 -13.63
C LYS A 284 11.37 -14.40 -14.38
N GLU A 285 10.25 -13.82 -13.94
CA GLU A 285 8.96 -14.01 -14.62
C GLU A 285 8.94 -13.45 -16.04
N MET A 286 9.70 -12.37 -16.30
CA MET A 286 9.70 -11.68 -17.58
C MET A 286 10.86 -11.99 -18.51
N LYS A 287 11.94 -12.60 -17.98
CA LYS A 287 13.24 -12.58 -18.64
C LYS A 287 13.68 -11.15 -18.99
N ALA A 288 13.31 -10.19 -18.12
CA ALA A 288 13.64 -8.77 -18.27
C ALA A 288 14.68 -8.36 -17.20
N PRO A 289 15.56 -7.39 -17.50
CA PRO A 289 16.62 -6.98 -16.58
C PRO A 289 16.10 -6.03 -15.49
N VAL A 290 15.05 -6.41 -14.75
CA VAL A 290 14.36 -5.57 -13.76
C VAL A 290 15.32 -4.97 -12.75
N GLY A 291 16.23 -5.78 -12.19
CA GLY A 291 17.25 -5.29 -11.24
C GLY A 291 18.14 -4.20 -11.85
N THR A 292 18.55 -4.34 -13.11
CA THR A 292 19.32 -3.29 -13.81
C THR A 292 18.51 -2.03 -14.01
N ILE A 293 17.24 -2.15 -14.39
CA ILE A 293 16.37 -1.00 -14.65
C ILE A 293 16.11 -0.24 -13.34
N MET A 294 15.76 -0.96 -12.27
CA MET A 294 15.35 -0.36 -11.00
C MET A 294 16.51 0.07 -10.10
N ARG A 295 17.74 -0.43 -10.33
CA ARG A 295 18.91 -0.17 -9.46
C ARG A 295 19.07 1.29 -9.09
N ASN A 296 19.11 2.18 -10.09
CA ASN A 296 19.35 3.60 -9.83
C ASN A 296 18.09 4.32 -9.35
N TRP A 297 16.90 3.79 -9.62
CA TRP A 297 15.66 4.34 -9.06
C TRP A 297 15.55 4.14 -7.55
N THR A 298 16.19 3.10 -6.99
CA THR A 298 16.19 2.86 -5.55
C THR A 298 17.47 3.29 -4.85
N LYS A 299 18.65 3.07 -5.46
CA LYS A 299 19.95 3.31 -4.83
C LYS A 299 20.53 4.69 -5.06
N GLU A 300 19.96 5.46 -5.99
CA GLU A 300 20.41 6.82 -6.26
C GLU A 300 19.29 7.83 -5.93
N GLN A 301 19.70 8.98 -5.42
CA GLN A 301 18.81 10.11 -5.15
C GLN A 301 18.42 10.81 -6.46
N GLY A 302 17.22 11.38 -6.48
CA GLY A 302 16.71 12.16 -7.60
C GLY A 302 16.12 11.31 -8.73
N PHE A 303 15.90 12.00 -9.85
CA PHE A 303 15.27 11.47 -11.05
C PHE A 303 15.78 12.23 -12.29
N PRO A 304 15.61 11.68 -13.50
CA PRO A 304 16.09 12.31 -14.73
C PRO A 304 15.13 13.39 -15.25
N LEU A 305 15.68 14.53 -15.66
CA LEU A 305 15.06 15.42 -16.65
C LEU A 305 15.44 14.93 -18.04
N VAL A 306 14.43 14.59 -18.85
CA VAL A 306 14.62 14.17 -20.24
C VAL A 306 14.33 15.34 -21.17
N THR A 307 15.31 15.71 -21.99
CA THR A 307 15.16 16.71 -23.04
C THR A 307 15.11 16.02 -24.39
N GLY A 308 14.09 16.34 -25.18
CA GLY A 308 13.95 15.86 -26.55
C GLY A 308 14.14 17.00 -27.56
N VAL A 309 15.11 16.85 -28.45
CA VAL A 309 15.36 17.78 -29.56
C VAL A 309 15.03 17.06 -30.86
N ARG A 310 14.08 17.62 -31.61
CA ARG A 310 13.81 17.16 -32.98
C ARG A 310 14.82 17.77 -33.92
N SER A 311 15.49 16.94 -34.70
CA SER A 311 16.40 17.34 -35.76
C SER A 311 16.06 16.52 -37.00
N GLU A 312 15.49 17.17 -38.01
CA GLU A 312 14.94 16.52 -39.21
C GLU A 312 13.92 15.42 -38.84
N ASP A 313 14.20 14.18 -39.23
CA ASP A 313 13.39 12.98 -38.99
C ASP A 313 13.84 12.20 -37.73
N LYS A 314 14.73 12.78 -36.91
CA LYS A 314 15.24 12.17 -35.68
C LYS A 314 14.74 12.90 -34.44
N LEU A 315 14.37 12.13 -33.42
CA LEU A 315 14.19 12.62 -32.07
C LEU A 315 15.42 12.23 -31.25
N ILE A 316 16.21 13.23 -30.86
CA ILE A 316 17.40 13.03 -30.02
C ILE A 316 16.98 13.25 -28.57
N LEU A 317 17.19 12.25 -27.73
CA LEU A 317 16.87 12.30 -26.31
C LEU A 317 18.14 12.34 -25.47
N THR A 318 18.17 13.23 -24.49
CA THR A 318 19.25 13.34 -23.51
C THR A 318 18.64 13.35 -22.12
N GLN A 319 19.31 12.73 -21.15
CA GLN A 319 18.93 12.80 -19.75
C GLN A 319 20.03 13.43 -18.89
N VAL A 320 19.61 14.20 -17.90
CA VAL A 320 20.44 14.74 -16.82
C VAL A 320 19.66 14.63 -15.51
N ARG A 321 20.32 14.55 -14.36
CA ARG A 321 19.61 14.61 -13.08
C ARG A 321 18.89 15.95 -12.95
N HIS A 322 17.60 15.91 -12.59
CA HIS A 322 16.84 17.11 -12.27
C HIS A 322 17.25 17.66 -10.90
N LEU A 323 17.39 18.98 -10.80
CA LEU A 323 17.57 19.70 -9.55
C LEU A 323 16.62 20.91 -9.53
N SER A 324 15.87 21.07 -8.45
CA SER A 324 14.89 22.17 -8.30
C SER A 324 15.54 23.55 -8.28
N SER A 325 16.85 23.63 -7.99
CA SER A 325 17.65 24.86 -8.08
C SER A 325 17.90 25.33 -9.51
N GLY A 326 17.65 24.50 -10.52
CA GLY A 326 17.99 24.76 -11.92
C GLY A 326 19.48 24.60 -12.26
N THR A 327 20.32 24.20 -11.31
CA THR A 327 21.75 23.92 -11.58
C THR A 327 21.92 22.58 -12.26
N LEU A 328 22.76 22.52 -13.29
CA LEU A 328 23.14 21.26 -13.92
C LEU A 328 24.10 20.48 -13.02
N ASN A 329 23.72 19.26 -12.63
CA ASN A 329 24.63 18.36 -11.93
C ASN A 329 25.66 17.80 -12.94
N LYS A 330 26.96 17.88 -12.57
CA LYS A 330 28.06 17.34 -13.37
C LYS A 330 28.28 15.84 -13.14
N GLU A 331 27.77 15.29 -12.03
CA GLU A 331 27.76 13.86 -11.78
C GLU A 331 26.59 13.22 -12.54
N GLN A 332 26.92 12.40 -13.52
CA GLN A 332 25.94 11.81 -14.40
C GLN A 332 25.47 10.46 -13.83
N VAL A 333 24.39 10.50 -13.05
CA VAL A 333 23.61 9.30 -12.71
C VAL A 333 22.63 9.04 -13.85
N PHE A 334 22.71 7.84 -14.44
CA PHE A 334 21.85 7.46 -15.55
C PHE A 334 20.71 6.57 -15.06
N PHE A 335 19.48 6.97 -15.34
CA PHE A 335 18.29 6.20 -15.01
C PHE A 335 17.82 5.43 -16.25
N VAL A 336 17.42 4.17 -16.06
CA VAL A 336 16.85 3.35 -17.12
C VAL A 336 15.34 3.31 -16.92
N PHE A 337 14.56 3.64 -17.94
CA PHE A 337 13.11 3.69 -17.86
C PHE A 337 12.49 3.52 -19.25
N GLU A 338 11.23 3.10 -19.27
CA GLU A 338 10.43 3.08 -20.48
C GLU A 338 9.92 4.49 -20.80
N LEU A 339 10.10 4.91 -22.05
CA LEU A 339 9.58 6.16 -22.56
C LEU A 339 8.34 5.91 -23.40
N LEU A 340 7.21 6.43 -22.93
CA LEU A 340 5.95 6.43 -23.67
C LEU A 340 5.76 7.82 -24.28
N TYR A 341 5.56 7.89 -25.59
CA TYR A 341 5.25 9.12 -26.29
C TYR A 341 4.18 8.89 -27.35
N THR A 342 3.35 9.91 -27.58
CA THR A 342 2.38 9.94 -28.68
C THR A 342 2.72 11.13 -29.56
N TYR A 343 2.81 10.91 -30.87
CA TYR A 343 2.98 11.97 -31.86
C TYR A 343 1.68 12.12 -32.66
N LYS A 344 1.23 13.36 -32.88
CA LYS A 344 0.08 13.67 -33.72
C LYS A 344 0.52 13.99 -35.13
#